data_AF-A0A522AGH2-F1
#
_entry.id   AF-A0A522AGH2-F1
#
_cell.length_a   1.000
_cell.length_b   1.000
_cell.length_c   1.000
_cell.angle_alpha   90.00
_cell.angle_beta   90.00
_cell.angle_gamma   90.00
#
_symmetry.space_group_name_H-M   'P 1'
#
loop_
_entity.id
_entity.type
_entity.pdbx_description
1 polymer ?
#
loop_
_entity_poly.entity_id
_entity_poly.type
_entity_poly.pdbx_seq_one_letter_code
_entity_poly.pdbx_strand_id
1 'polypeptide(L)'
;MAAILVSTLMGALSPDAAQAACLEFPSLPQQYTTALYIITGTAVSEKYIEGSPDDYFMPGDELKVHVDKVLKGSPPPYLTLFSERSSGMFPLDLSVPYVLFIEQEHGRLMVSNCGDSDYLSKSKNILAAVQRISHLPQNVEAPAHDGIWAAAGQMPNDYGNAQRKDAWSPDHKLVVQEGVYPPKGSDALALVGKHATLLQDILALSPFLEVLWAPDSKSFVVNGSDGGQVGKWGVHFYTVDDEDRPVARDLANLIVPLVRDFPQCDGDAPYTNLGAVAWLNDGKELLVAAEVPGHSPCRNMGAVKAFRISVTSWKVIEQISAAKLRRDWAGVLGPRLQ
;
A
#
# COMPACT_ATOMS: atom_id res chain seq x y z
N MET A 1 45.54 59.70 27.69
CA MET A 1 45.44 58.24 27.84
C MET A 1 43.97 57.87 27.77
N ALA A 2 43.51 57.32 26.65
CA ALA A 2 42.16 56.78 26.51
C ALA A 2 42.28 55.49 25.68
N ALA A 3 41.96 54.36 26.30
CA ALA A 3 41.99 53.04 25.69
C ALA A 3 40.55 52.65 25.30
N ILE A 4 40.34 52.41 24.00
CA ILE A 4 39.06 51.98 23.43
C ILE A 4 39.09 50.45 23.38
N LEU A 5 38.24 49.79 24.16
CA LEU A 5 37.97 48.35 24.09
C LEU A 5 36.97 48.08 22.97
N VAL A 6 37.40 47.35 21.94
CA VAL A 6 36.52 46.81 20.88
C VAL A 6 36.12 45.40 21.30
N SER A 7 34.86 45.22 21.67
CA SER A 7 34.27 43.93 22.02
C SER A 7 33.75 43.25 20.77
N THR A 8 34.40 42.17 20.34
CA THR A 8 34.02 41.40 19.15
C THR A 8 32.94 40.39 19.53
N LEU A 9 31.70 40.64 19.10
CA LEU A 9 30.57 39.72 19.25
C LEU A 9 30.72 38.60 18.19
N MET A 10 31.18 37.41 18.59
CA MET A 10 31.07 36.21 17.75
C MET A 10 29.65 35.67 17.85
N GLY A 11 28.85 35.91 16.80
CA GLY A 11 27.54 35.27 16.64
C GLY A 11 27.72 33.79 16.32
N ALA A 12 27.27 32.91 17.21
CA ALA A 12 27.17 31.48 16.95
C ALA A 12 26.10 31.24 15.88
N LEU A 13 26.53 30.88 14.67
CA LEU A 13 25.65 30.30 13.66
C LEU A 13 25.33 28.87 14.10
N SER A 14 24.12 28.65 14.61
CA SER A 14 23.59 27.30 14.78
C SER A 14 23.51 26.65 13.40
N PRO A 15 24.18 25.51 13.14
CA PRO A 15 24.00 24.80 11.89
C PRO A 15 22.52 24.37 11.80
N ASP A 16 21.82 24.86 10.78
CA ASP A 16 20.49 24.38 10.45
C ASP A 16 20.59 22.87 10.24
N ALA A 17 19.83 22.12 11.04
CA ALA A 17 19.74 20.67 10.91
C ALA A 17 19.28 20.36 9.49
N ALA A 18 20.18 19.81 8.67
CA ALA A 18 19.83 19.20 7.40
C ALA A 18 18.88 18.04 7.72
N GLN A 19 17.58 18.31 7.68
CA GLN A 19 16.56 17.28 7.78
C GLN A 19 16.78 16.38 6.57
N ALA A 20 17.11 15.13 6.84
CA ALA A 20 17.10 14.12 5.81
C ALA A 20 15.72 14.11 5.16
N ALA A 21 15.69 14.38 3.87
CA ALA A 21 14.46 14.37 3.12
C ALA A 21 14.06 12.92 2.90
N CYS A 22 13.17 12.41 3.75
CA CYS A 22 12.37 11.25 3.39
C CYS A 22 11.57 11.63 2.14
N LEU A 23 11.95 11.05 1.00
CA LEU A 23 11.24 11.29 -0.25
C LEU A 23 9.81 10.73 -0.17
N GLU A 24 9.64 9.64 0.59
CA GLU A 24 8.36 8.97 0.84
C GLU A 24 8.30 8.49 2.31
N PHE A 25 7.11 8.56 2.90
CA PHE A 25 6.83 8.02 4.24
C PHE A 25 5.93 6.79 4.08
N PRO A 26 6.41 5.57 4.39
CA PRO A 26 5.59 4.36 4.28
C PRO A 26 4.37 4.44 5.21
N SER A 27 3.24 3.90 4.74
CA SER A 27 2.04 3.85 5.57
C SER A 27 2.24 2.87 6.74
N LEU A 28 1.51 3.08 7.85
CA LEU A 28 1.60 2.19 9.00
C LEU A 28 1.30 0.71 8.65
N PRO A 29 0.29 0.37 7.82
CA PRO A 29 0.12 -1.00 7.36
C PRO A 29 1.33 -1.55 6.60
N GLN A 30 1.95 -0.74 5.72
CA GLN A 30 3.15 -1.15 5.00
C GLN A 30 4.31 -1.44 5.96
N GLN A 31 4.60 -0.52 6.88
CA GLN A 31 5.61 -0.70 7.92
C GLN A 31 5.30 -1.90 8.82
N TYR A 32 4.03 -2.10 9.18
CA TYR A 32 3.63 -3.25 9.97
C TYR A 32 3.96 -4.55 9.24
N THR A 33 3.76 -4.61 7.93
CA THR A 33 4.06 -5.79 7.10
C THR A 33 5.56 -6.00 6.94
N THR A 34 6.32 -4.96 6.58
CA THR A 34 7.76 -5.08 6.26
C THR A 34 8.65 -5.21 7.49
N ALA A 35 8.27 -4.63 8.63
CA ALA A 35 9.08 -4.71 9.85
C ALA A 35 9.24 -6.16 10.31
N LEU A 36 10.48 -6.59 10.55
CA LEU A 36 10.77 -7.89 11.15
C LEU A 36 10.24 -7.94 12.59
N TYR A 37 10.46 -6.87 13.35
CA TYR A 37 9.96 -6.71 14.70
C TYR A 37 9.28 -5.35 14.87
N ILE A 38 8.25 -5.30 15.69
CA ILE A 38 7.71 -4.05 16.21
C ILE A 38 7.73 -4.17 17.72
N ILE A 39 8.44 -3.28 18.39
CA ILE A 39 8.63 -3.35 19.84
C ILE A 39 8.44 -1.98 20.48
N THR A 40 8.19 -1.97 21.78
CA THR A 40 8.67 -0.87 22.61
C THR A 40 9.99 -1.28 23.23
N GLY A 41 10.99 -0.40 23.21
CA GLY A 41 12.31 -0.74 23.73
C GLY A 41 13.13 0.47 24.15
N THR A 42 14.19 0.19 24.90
CA THR A 42 15.07 1.21 25.47
C THR A 42 16.52 0.91 25.10
N ALA A 43 17.23 1.87 24.51
CA ALA A 43 18.66 1.73 24.24
C ALA A 43 19.45 1.76 25.55
N VAL A 44 20.32 0.76 25.78
CA VAL A 44 21.06 0.59 27.04
C VAL A 44 22.57 0.73 26.89
N SER A 45 23.10 0.56 25.68
CA SER A 45 24.50 0.82 25.38
C SER A 45 24.69 1.17 23.92
N GLU A 46 25.73 1.92 23.63
CA GLU A 46 26.13 2.33 22.29
C GLU A 46 27.61 2.01 22.08
N LYS A 47 27.95 1.57 20.87
CA LYS A 47 29.32 1.32 20.46
C LYS A 47 29.52 1.83 19.03
N TYR A 48 30.45 2.74 18.85
CA TYR A 48 30.85 3.20 17.52
C TYR A 48 31.47 2.05 16.72
N ILE A 49 31.05 1.94 15.46
CA ILE A 49 31.56 1.00 14.47
C ILE A 49 32.12 1.81 13.30
N GLU A 50 33.40 1.58 13.02
CA GLU A 50 34.07 2.17 11.87
C GLU A 50 33.51 1.57 10.57
N GLY A 51 33.45 2.39 9.52
CA GLY A 51 33.00 1.95 8.20
C GLY A 51 33.93 0.88 7.61
N SER A 52 33.46 0.17 6.59
CA SER A 52 34.33 -0.78 5.91
C SER A 52 35.33 -0.06 4.98
N PRO A 53 36.56 -0.57 4.80
CA PRO A 53 37.58 0.09 3.96
C PRO A 53 37.22 0.20 2.48
N ASP A 54 36.23 -0.56 2.01
CA ASP A 54 35.70 -0.56 0.65
C ASP A 54 34.45 0.32 0.48
N ASP A 55 34.12 1.12 1.49
CA ASP A 55 32.93 1.99 1.56
C ASP A 55 31.59 1.23 1.40
N TYR A 56 31.61 -0.10 1.51
CA TYR A 56 30.39 -0.90 1.47
C TYR A 56 29.47 -0.62 2.66
N PHE A 57 30.04 -0.26 3.82
CA PHE A 57 29.31 0.21 5.00
C PHE A 57 29.84 1.56 5.47
N MET A 58 28.97 2.55 5.60
CA MET A 58 29.33 3.79 6.29
C MET A 58 29.53 3.53 7.79
N PRO A 59 30.35 4.34 8.47
CA PRO A 59 30.46 4.29 9.91
C PRO A 59 29.10 4.52 10.58
N GLY A 60 28.91 3.92 11.74
CA GLY A 60 27.65 3.99 12.47
C GLY A 60 27.81 3.63 13.94
N ASP A 61 26.70 3.54 14.63
CA ASP A 61 26.64 3.15 16.02
C ASP A 61 25.87 1.84 16.15
N GLU A 62 26.45 0.86 16.84
CA GLU A 62 25.76 -0.34 17.31
C GLU A 62 25.12 -0.04 18.66
N LEU A 63 23.79 -0.05 18.69
CA LEU A 63 23.00 0.17 19.89
C LEU A 63 22.44 -1.15 20.40
N LYS A 64 22.70 -1.47 21.66
CA LYS A 64 22.02 -2.57 22.35
C LYS A 64 20.70 -2.04 22.90
N VAL A 65 19.60 -2.64 22.48
CA VAL A 65 18.24 -2.26 22.88
C VAL A 65 17.63 -3.36 23.72
N HIS A 66 17.14 -3.01 24.91
CA HIS A 66 16.31 -3.88 25.74
C HIS A 66 14.88 -3.87 25.20
N VAL A 67 14.29 -5.05 25.02
CA VAL A 67 12.91 -5.21 24.54
C VAL A 67 11.95 -5.14 25.72
N ASP A 68 11.24 -4.01 25.86
CA ASP A 68 10.29 -3.79 26.95
C ASP A 68 8.93 -4.45 26.66
N LYS A 69 8.47 -4.40 25.40
CA LYS A 69 7.24 -5.07 24.95
C LYS A 69 7.34 -5.45 23.48
N VAL A 70 6.82 -6.63 23.14
CA VAL A 70 6.68 -7.08 21.74
C VAL A 70 5.29 -6.74 21.22
N LEU A 71 5.23 -6.11 20.04
CA LEU A 71 4.00 -5.78 19.31
C LEU A 71 3.88 -6.60 18.01
N LYS A 72 4.98 -7.02 17.41
CA LYS A 72 5.07 -7.96 16.28
C LYS A 72 6.36 -8.78 16.36
N GLY A 73 6.28 -10.05 15.98
CA GLY A 73 7.41 -10.97 15.87
C GLY A 73 7.76 -11.69 17.17
N SER A 74 8.97 -12.24 17.25
CA SER A 74 9.48 -12.94 18.45
C SER A 74 10.97 -12.63 18.65
N PRO A 75 11.33 -11.35 18.92
CA PRO A 75 12.73 -10.97 19.13
C PRO A 75 13.27 -11.55 20.45
N PRO A 76 14.60 -11.74 20.56
CA PRO A 76 15.24 -11.97 21.85
C PRO A 76 15.06 -10.78 22.81
N PRO A 77 15.32 -10.94 24.13
CA PRO A 77 15.16 -9.86 25.12
C PRO A 77 16.06 -8.63 24.88
N TYR A 78 17.13 -8.80 24.10
CA TYR A 78 18.01 -7.72 23.68
C TYR A 78 18.29 -7.83 22.19
N LEU A 79 18.21 -6.71 21.49
CA LEU A 79 18.59 -6.57 20.09
C LEU A 79 19.85 -5.73 19.96
N THR A 80 20.65 -5.99 18.94
CA THR A 80 21.71 -5.08 18.49
C THR A 80 21.21 -4.42 17.21
N LEU A 81 20.98 -3.11 17.27
CA LEU A 81 20.56 -2.30 16.14
C LEU A 81 21.77 -1.53 15.61
N PHE A 82 21.88 -1.42 14.30
CA PHE A 82 22.86 -0.56 13.65
C PHE A 82 22.19 0.74 13.20
N SER A 83 22.79 1.85 13.59
CA SER A 83 22.36 3.19 13.22
C SER A 83 23.49 3.84 12.43
N GLU A 84 23.32 3.90 11.11
CA GLU A 84 24.30 4.51 10.21
C GLU A 84 24.40 6.02 10.49
N ARG A 85 25.61 6.58 10.52
CA ARG A 85 25.81 8.04 10.68
C ARG A 85 25.63 8.76 9.35
N SER A 86 24.46 8.62 8.77
CA SER A 86 24.02 9.31 7.56
C SER A 86 22.88 10.27 7.88
N SER A 87 22.39 10.98 6.87
CA SER A 87 21.15 11.75 7.03
C SER A 87 19.97 10.81 7.35
N GLY A 88 19.98 9.56 6.87
CA GLY A 88 18.96 8.54 7.13
C GLY A 88 18.87 8.04 8.59
N MET A 89 19.68 8.58 9.50
CA MET A 89 19.79 8.08 10.87
C MET A 89 18.52 8.34 11.70
N PHE A 90 17.98 7.29 12.34
CA PHE A 90 17.00 7.45 13.41
C PHE A 90 17.74 7.57 14.75
N PRO A 91 17.71 8.73 15.43
CA PRO A 91 18.47 8.93 16.66
C PRO A 91 17.87 8.13 17.82
N LEU A 92 18.71 7.33 18.47
CA LEU A 92 18.37 6.54 19.66
C LEU A 92 19.19 6.99 20.86
N ASP A 93 18.55 7.76 21.75
CA ASP A 93 19.16 8.20 22.99
C ASP A 93 19.17 7.08 24.04
N LEU A 94 20.27 6.96 24.77
CA LEU A 94 20.39 6.01 25.86
C LEU A 94 19.35 6.27 26.96
N SER A 95 18.79 5.19 27.52
CA SER A 95 17.78 5.22 28.60
C SER A 95 16.46 5.90 28.24
N VAL A 96 16.21 6.16 26.96
CA VAL A 96 14.95 6.72 26.48
C VAL A 96 14.09 5.60 25.86
N PRO A 97 12.79 5.50 26.21
CA PRO A 97 11.91 4.50 25.64
C PRO A 97 11.33 4.93 24.29
N TYR A 98 11.28 4.00 23.35
CA TYR A 98 10.80 4.21 21.98
C TYR A 98 9.74 3.17 21.58
N VAL A 99 8.99 3.49 20.53
CA VAL A 99 8.34 2.49 19.66
C VAL A 99 9.24 2.35 18.43
N LEU A 100 9.64 1.11 18.12
CA LEU A 100 10.59 0.83 17.04
C LEU A 100 9.97 -0.15 16.04
N PHE A 101 9.97 0.25 14.77
CA PHE A 101 9.76 -0.61 13.62
C PHE A 101 11.14 -1.03 13.11
N ILE A 102 11.48 -2.29 13.32
CA ILE A 102 12.81 -2.83 13.10
C ILE A 102 12.78 -3.70 11.85
N GLU A 103 13.65 -3.39 10.91
CA GLU A 103 13.84 -4.13 9.66
C GLU A 103 15.24 -4.74 9.62
N GLN A 104 15.50 -5.55 8.58
CA GLN A 104 16.82 -6.11 8.34
C GLN A 104 17.34 -5.65 6.98
N GLU A 105 18.45 -4.92 6.99
CA GLU A 105 19.10 -4.42 5.79
C GLU A 105 20.57 -4.87 5.79
N HIS A 106 21.01 -5.45 4.68
CA HIS A 106 22.37 -6.00 4.52
C HIS A 106 22.83 -6.90 5.70
N GLY A 107 21.89 -7.66 6.28
CA GLY A 107 22.15 -8.57 7.40
C GLY A 107 22.17 -7.92 8.79
N ARG A 108 21.99 -6.60 8.91
CA ARG A 108 21.94 -5.88 10.18
C ARG A 108 20.51 -5.45 10.51
N LEU A 109 20.16 -5.40 11.79
CA LEU A 109 18.88 -4.87 12.23
C LEU A 109 18.97 -3.34 12.29
N MET A 110 18.01 -2.65 11.70
CA MET A 110 18.02 -1.19 11.57
C MET A 110 16.64 -0.61 11.86
N VAL A 111 16.60 0.70 12.09
CA VAL A 111 15.37 1.47 12.24
C VAL A 111 15.41 2.60 11.23
N SER A 112 14.48 2.59 10.27
CA SER A 112 14.34 3.69 9.33
C SER A 112 13.93 4.98 10.04
N ASN A 113 14.53 6.10 9.65
CA ASN A 113 14.10 7.43 10.07
C ASN A 113 12.83 7.92 9.35
N CYS A 114 12.40 7.23 8.29
CA CYS A 114 11.25 7.64 7.48
C CYS A 114 9.93 6.99 7.91
N GLY A 115 9.88 6.26 9.02
CA GLY A 115 8.70 5.55 9.50
C GLY A 115 8.00 6.16 10.72
N ASP A 116 7.18 5.34 11.36
CA ASP A 116 6.42 5.63 12.59
C ASP A 116 7.20 5.32 13.88
N SER A 117 8.50 5.02 13.78
CA SER A 117 9.39 4.92 14.93
C SER A 117 9.53 6.29 15.58
N ASP A 118 9.29 6.38 16.89
CA ASP A 118 9.36 7.65 17.63
C ASP A 118 9.49 7.37 19.15
N TYR A 119 9.72 8.42 19.93
CA TYR A 119 9.68 8.37 21.39
C TYR A 119 8.34 7.79 21.87
N LEU A 120 8.40 6.87 22.84
CA LEU A 120 7.20 6.21 23.38
C LEU A 120 6.17 7.22 23.91
N SER A 121 6.63 8.36 24.43
CA SER A 121 5.81 9.46 24.92
C SER A 121 4.95 10.14 23.85
N LYS A 122 5.32 10.02 22.56
CA LYS A 122 4.60 10.59 21.41
C LYS A 122 3.79 9.56 20.63
N SER A 123 4.12 8.27 20.75
CA SER A 123 3.55 7.20 19.90
C SER A 123 2.22 6.61 20.38
N LYS A 124 1.44 7.30 21.22
CA LYS A 124 0.15 6.76 21.76
C LYS A 124 -0.80 6.30 20.65
N ASN A 125 -0.93 7.08 19.59
CA ASN A 125 -1.82 6.78 18.47
C ASN A 125 -1.28 5.61 17.61
N ILE A 126 0.03 5.59 17.39
CA ILE A 126 0.71 4.51 16.67
C ILE A 126 0.53 3.18 17.40
N LEU A 127 0.74 3.15 18.73
CA LEU A 127 0.52 1.95 19.53
C LEU A 127 -0.91 1.41 19.41
N ALA A 128 -1.92 2.28 19.48
CA ALA A 128 -3.31 1.89 19.32
C ALA A 128 -3.60 1.37 17.90
N ALA A 129 -2.97 1.95 16.87
CA ALA A 129 -3.12 1.51 15.50
C ALA A 129 -2.43 0.16 15.24
N VAL A 130 -1.19 -0.03 15.70
CA VAL A 130 -0.45 -1.30 15.65
C VAL A 130 -1.23 -2.42 16.34
N GLN A 131 -1.82 -2.16 17.52
CA GLN A 131 -2.66 -3.14 18.21
C GLN A 131 -3.88 -3.54 17.37
N ARG A 132 -4.58 -2.58 16.76
CA ARG A 132 -5.70 -2.88 15.86
C ARG A 132 -5.27 -3.76 14.69
N ILE A 133 -4.14 -3.43 14.05
CA ILE A 133 -3.60 -4.21 12.92
C ILE A 133 -3.22 -5.62 13.37
N SER A 134 -2.61 -5.78 14.55
CA SER A 134 -2.21 -7.09 15.08
C SER A 134 -3.36 -8.07 15.34
N HIS A 135 -4.58 -7.54 15.52
CA HIS A 135 -5.79 -8.35 15.70
C HIS A 135 -6.51 -8.67 14.39
N LEU A 136 -6.09 -8.07 13.26
CA LEU A 136 -6.59 -8.48 11.96
C LEU A 136 -6.07 -9.90 11.66
N PRO A 137 -6.87 -10.77 11.03
CA PRO A 137 -6.44 -12.11 10.68
C PRO A 137 -5.14 -12.06 9.85
N GLN A 138 -4.03 -12.57 10.40
CA GLN A 138 -2.70 -12.53 9.76
C GLN A 138 -2.55 -13.48 8.55
N ASN A 139 -3.65 -13.87 7.90
CA ASN A 139 -3.66 -14.74 6.72
C ASN A 139 -3.29 -14.01 5.41
N VAL A 140 -2.63 -12.86 5.53
CA VAL A 140 -2.15 -12.07 4.40
C VAL A 140 -0.75 -11.58 4.75
N GLU A 141 0.25 -12.46 4.63
CA GLU A 141 1.51 -12.01 4.04
C GLU A 141 1.11 -11.47 2.66
N ALA A 142 0.80 -10.18 2.58
CA ALA A 142 0.76 -9.50 1.30
C ALA A 142 2.23 -9.22 1.00
N PRO A 143 2.86 -9.88 0.00
CA PRO A 143 3.84 -9.18 -0.81
C PRO A 143 3.31 -7.77 -1.07
N ALA A 144 4.17 -6.75 -1.15
CA ALA A 144 3.77 -5.41 -1.52
C ALA A 144 3.02 -5.45 -2.88
N HIS A 145 1.71 -5.68 -2.84
CA HIS A 145 0.85 -5.79 -3.99
C HIS A 145 0.35 -4.38 -4.24
N ASP A 146 1.26 -3.53 -4.69
CA ASP A 146 1.02 -2.14 -5.07
C ASP A 146 0.05 -1.99 -6.27
N GLY A 147 -0.49 -3.12 -6.77
CA GLY A 147 -1.57 -3.20 -7.74
C GLY A 147 -2.97 -3.33 -7.13
N ILE A 148 -3.11 -3.53 -5.82
CA ILE A 148 -4.42 -3.69 -5.18
C ILE A 148 -5.10 -2.32 -5.05
N TRP A 149 -6.29 -2.18 -5.64
CA TRP A 149 -7.06 -0.94 -5.61
C TRP A 149 -7.95 -0.83 -4.38
N ALA A 150 -8.39 -1.97 -3.82
CA ALA A 150 -9.31 -2.02 -2.70
C ALA A 150 -8.75 -2.78 -1.50
N ALA A 151 -8.91 -2.23 -0.30
CA ALA A 151 -8.51 -2.94 0.93
C ALA A 151 -9.28 -4.26 1.13
N ALA A 152 -10.46 -4.40 0.53
CA ALA A 152 -11.32 -5.59 0.61
C ALA A 152 -11.23 -6.48 -0.63
N GLY A 153 -10.31 -6.20 -1.56
CA GLY A 153 -10.13 -7.01 -2.77
C GLY A 153 -9.66 -8.42 -2.46
N GLN A 154 -10.23 -9.39 -3.16
CA GLN A 154 -9.81 -10.79 -3.11
C GLN A 154 -8.97 -11.11 -4.35
N MET A 155 -7.76 -11.63 -4.18
CA MET A 155 -6.89 -12.01 -5.30
C MET A 155 -7.05 -13.50 -5.61
N PRO A 156 -7.68 -13.89 -6.74
CA PRO A 156 -7.80 -15.28 -7.15
C PRO A 156 -6.44 -15.97 -7.38
N ASN A 157 -5.40 -15.17 -7.63
CA ASN A 157 -4.04 -15.60 -7.89
C ASN A 157 -3.07 -14.75 -7.07
N ASP A 158 -2.59 -15.31 -5.96
CA ASP A 158 -1.50 -14.72 -5.19
C ASP A 158 -0.19 -15.39 -5.63
N TYR A 159 0.55 -14.74 -6.53
CA TYR A 159 1.81 -15.25 -7.10
C TYR A 159 2.89 -15.56 -6.05
N GLY A 160 2.73 -15.10 -4.80
CA GLY A 160 3.63 -15.42 -3.69
C GLY A 160 3.26 -16.68 -2.93
N ASN A 161 2.03 -17.19 -3.08
CA ASN A 161 1.52 -18.29 -2.27
C ASN A 161 0.98 -19.42 -3.16
N ALA A 162 1.52 -20.63 -3.00
CA ALA A 162 1.11 -21.80 -3.80
C ALA A 162 -0.38 -22.18 -3.61
N GLN A 163 -1.09 -21.55 -2.68
CA GLN A 163 -2.52 -21.70 -2.50
C GLN A 163 -3.27 -20.60 -3.25
N ARG A 164 -3.85 -20.96 -4.41
CA ARG A 164 -4.87 -20.14 -5.08
C ARG A 164 -5.98 -19.83 -4.09
N LYS A 165 -6.35 -18.55 -3.96
CA LYS A 165 -7.42 -18.11 -3.07
C LYS A 165 -8.65 -17.81 -3.90
N ASP A 166 -9.58 -18.74 -3.93
CA ASP A 166 -10.94 -18.53 -4.44
C ASP A 166 -11.57 -17.21 -3.95
N ALA A 167 -12.09 -16.40 -4.87
CA ALA A 167 -12.80 -15.16 -4.52
C ALA A 167 -14.30 -15.45 -4.38
N TRP A 168 -14.72 -15.81 -3.17
CA TRP A 168 -16.09 -16.21 -2.86
C TRP A 168 -17.06 -15.02 -2.78
N SER A 169 -18.29 -15.23 -3.24
CA SER A 169 -19.42 -14.32 -2.97
C SER A 169 -19.73 -14.27 -1.47
N PRO A 170 -20.29 -13.17 -0.95
CA PRO A 170 -20.65 -13.05 0.46
C PRO A 170 -21.58 -14.15 0.97
N ASP A 171 -22.47 -14.69 0.13
CA ASP A 171 -23.35 -15.80 0.48
C ASP A 171 -22.72 -17.19 0.26
N HIS A 172 -21.46 -17.24 -0.19
CA HIS A 172 -20.67 -18.43 -0.46
C HIS A 172 -21.30 -19.42 -1.47
N LYS A 173 -22.17 -18.94 -2.37
CA LYS A 173 -22.74 -19.78 -3.42
C LYS A 173 -22.02 -19.69 -4.75
N LEU A 174 -21.33 -18.58 -4.98
CA LEU A 174 -20.60 -18.30 -6.20
C LEU A 174 -19.14 -18.03 -5.86
N VAL A 175 -18.27 -18.30 -6.82
CA VAL A 175 -16.84 -18.06 -6.66
C VAL A 175 -16.22 -17.68 -7.98
N VAL A 176 -15.37 -16.65 -7.97
CA VAL A 176 -14.50 -16.33 -9.10
C VAL A 176 -13.18 -17.06 -8.87
N GLN A 177 -12.84 -17.95 -9.80
CA GLN A 177 -11.67 -18.82 -9.71
C GLN A 177 -10.83 -18.75 -10.99
N GLU A 178 -9.53 -18.91 -10.83
CA GLU A 178 -8.58 -19.05 -11.94
C GLU A 178 -8.35 -20.53 -12.30
N GLY A 179 -8.27 -20.82 -13.61
CA GLY A 179 -7.75 -22.09 -14.13
C GLY A 179 -8.69 -23.29 -14.00
N VAL A 180 -10.00 -23.02 -13.94
CA VAL A 180 -11.06 -24.05 -13.93
C VAL A 180 -11.30 -24.67 -15.32
N TYR A 181 -10.84 -24.02 -16.40
CA TYR A 181 -11.10 -24.48 -17.77
C TYR A 181 -9.95 -25.33 -18.34
N PRO A 182 -10.23 -26.51 -18.96
CA PRO A 182 -9.20 -27.34 -19.56
C PRO A 182 -8.58 -26.68 -20.82
N PRO A 183 -7.25 -26.78 -21.00
CA PRO A 183 -6.30 -27.50 -20.16
C PRO A 183 -6.02 -26.78 -18.83
N LYS A 184 -5.92 -27.55 -17.73
CA LYS A 184 -5.47 -27.06 -16.42
C LYS A 184 -4.18 -26.27 -16.62
N GLY A 185 -4.16 -25.00 -16.21
CA GLY A 185 -3.06 -24.08 -16.48
C GLY A 185 -3.39 -22.94 -17.45
N SER A 186 -4.66 -22.72 -17.79
CA SER A 186 -5.08 -21.43 -18.35
C SER A 186 -5.15 -20.38 -17.24
N ASP A 187 -4.60 -19.20 -17.47
CA ASP A 187 -4.71 -18.00 -16.60
C ASP A 187 -6.10 -17.35 -16.70
N ALA A 188 -7.11 -18.17 -17.01
CA ALA A 188 -8.44 -17.72 -17.32
C ALA A 188 -9.31 -17.69 -16.06
N LEU A 189 -9.98 -16.56 -15.83
CA LEU A 189 -10.98 -16.45 -14.78
C LEU A 189 -12.33 -17.04 -15.22
N ALA A 190 -12.97 -17.75 -14.31
CA ALA A 190 -14.34 -18.21 -14.46
C ALA A 190 -15.18 -17.87 -13.23
N LEU A 191 -16.45 -17.55 -13.46
CA LEU A 191 -17.46 -17.58 -12.41
C LEU A 191 -17.98 -19.02 -12.29
N VAL A 192 -17.91 -19.58 -11.08
CA VAL A 192 -18.38 -20.93 -10.78
C VAL A 192 -19.57 -20.86 -9.83
N GLY A 193 -20.71 -21.40 -10.29
CA GLY A 193 -21.94 -21.61 -9.51
C GLY A 193 -22.56 -22.95 -9.89
N LYS A 194 -23.82 -22.96 -10.34
CA LYS A 194 -24.43 -24.13 -11.01
C LYS A 194 -23.63 -24.60 -12.23
N HIS A 195 -23.04 -23.64 -12.93
CA HIS A 195 -22.18 -23.85 -14.10
C HIS A 195 -20.90 -23.04 -13.93
N ALA A 196 -19.83 -23.46 -14.61
CA ALA A 196 -18.62 -22.65 -14.75
C ALA A 196 -18.71 -21.85 -16.05
N THR A 197 -18.69 -20.51 -15.94
CA THR A 197 -18.72 -19.60 -17.09
C THR A 197 -17.43 -18.80 -17.15
N LEU A 198 -16.74 -18.89 -18.29
CA LEU A 198 -15.50 -18.17 -18.54
C LEU A 198 -15.74 -16.67 -18.70
N LEU A 199 -14.92 -15.84 -18.04
CA LEU A 199 -14.93 -14.38 -18.19
C LEU A 199 -14.10 -13.99 -19.41
N GLN A 200 -14.72 -14.10 -20.60
CA GLN A 200 -14.00 -14.01 -21.88
C GLN A 200 -13.28 -12.67 -22.10
N ASP A 201 -13.81 -11.58 -21.56
CA ASP A 201 -13.25 -10.23 -21.68
C ASP A 201 -12.01 -10.01 -20.81
N ILE A 202 -11.66 -10.98 -19.94
CA ILE A 202 -10.49 -10.93 -19.05
C ILE A 202 -9.39 -11.92 -19.46
N LEU A 203 -9.60 -12.74 -20.50
CA LEU A 203 -8.65 -13.79 -20.93
C LEU A 203 -7.26 -13.29 -21.32
N ALA A 204 -7.08 -11.99 -21.53
CA ALA A 204 -5.82 -11.37 -21.88
C ALA A 204 -5.18 -10.57 -20.74
N LEU A 205 -5.78 -10.55 -19.55
CA LEU A 205 -5.20 -9.82 -18.42
C LEU A 205 -4.12 -10.67 -17.75
N SER A 206 -3.03 -9.98 -17.42
CA SER A 206 -1.81 -10.47 -16.81
C SER A 206 -2.08 -10.75 -15.30
N PRO A 207 -1.09 -11.19 -14.51
CA PRO A 207 -1.28 -11.86 -13.22
C PRO A 207 -1.98 -11.05 -12.12
N PHE A 208 -2.15 -9.75 -12.32
CA PHE A 208 -2.64 -8.85 -11.29
C PHE A 208 -4.15 -8.70 -11.42
N LEU A 209 -4.86 -9.57 -10.72
CA LEU A 209 -6.31 -9.62 -10.69
C LEU A 209 -6.80 -9.46 -9.26
N GLU A 210 -7.83 -8.65 -9.11
CA GLU A 210 -8.49 -8.41 -7.83
C GLU A 210 -10.00 -8.42 -8.06
N VAL A 211 -10.72 -9.16 -7.22
CA VAL A 211 -12.17 -9.33 -7.29
C VAL A 211 -12.83 -8.65 -6.10
N LEU A 212 -13.86 -7.86 -6.37
CA LEU A 212 -14.71 -7.22 -5.37
C LEU A 212 -16.16 -7.66 -5.55
N TRP A 213 -16.67 -8.48 -4.65
CA TRP A 213 -18.08 -8.86 -4.64
C TRP A 213 -18.99 -7.79 -4.02
N ALA A 214 -20.15 -7.56 -4.63
CA ALA A 214 -21.21 -6.76 -4.03
C ALA A 214 -21.78 -7.47 -2.80
N PRO A 215 -22.23 -6.74 -1.76
CA PRO A 215 -22.79 -7.33 -0.54
C PRO A 215 -23.97 -8.28 -0.77
N ASP A 216 -24.73 -8.09 -1.85
CA ASP A 216 -25.90 -8.90 -2.20
C ASP A 216 -25.57 -10.18 -2.99
N SER A 217 -24.28 -10.41 -3.30
CA SER A 217 -23.80 -11.54 -4.11
C SER A 217 -24.34 -11.58 -5.55
N LYS A 218 -24.97 -10.51 -6.05
CA LYS A 218 -25.56 -10.45 -7.40
C LYS A 218 -24.69 -9.73 -8.41
N SER A 219 -23.60 -9.12 -7.97
CA SER A 219 -22.66 -8.42 -8.83
C SER A 219 -21.26 -8.53 -8.26
N PHE A 220 -20.27 -8.40 -9.14
CA PHE A 220 -18.88 -8.29 -8.75
C PHE A 220 -18.11 -7.45 -9.77
N VAL A 221 -16.93 -7.01 -9.37
CA VAL A 221 -16.00 -6.30 -10.22
C VAL A 221 -14.68 -7.04 -10.22
N VAL A 222 -14.02 -7.06 -11.37
CA VAL A 222 -12.64 -7.51 -11.51
C VAL A 222 -11.78 -6.31 -11.93
N ASN A 223 -10.83 -5.94 -11.08
CA ASN A 223 -9.74 -5.06 -11.47
C ASN A 223 -8.63 -5.93 -12.07
N GLY A 224 -8.03 -5.50 -13.17
CA GLY A 224 -6.95 -6.24 -13.80
C GLY A 224 -5.95 -5.36 -14.55
N SER A 225 -4.72 -5.87 -14.71
CA SER A 225 -3.65 -5.20 -15.45
C SER A 225 -3.12 -6.03 -16.60
N ASP A 226 -2.74 -5.40 -17.71
CA ASP A 226 -2.10 -6.05 -18.87
C ASP A 226 -0.57 -6.19 -18.75
N GLY A 227 0.07 -5.45 -17.84
CA GLY A 227 1.53 -5.29 -17.81
C GLY A 227 2.11 -5.15 -16.41
N GLY A 228 1.35 -5.56 -15.40
CA GLY A 228 1.77 -5.51 -13.99
C GLY A 228 1.46 -4.19 -13.29
N GLN A 229 2.21 -3.88 -12.25
CA GLN A 229 1.97 -2.69 -11.40
C GLN A 229 1.92 -1.38 -12.20
N VAL A 230 2.78 -1.23 -13.22
CA VAL A 230 2.88 -0.05 -14.08
C VAL A 230 2.08 -0.21 -15.39
N GLY A 231 1.45 -1.38 -15.59
CA GLY A 231 0.65 -1.67 -16.78
C GLY A 231 -0.63 -0.83 -16.86
N LYS A 232 -1.37 -1.05 -17.94
CA LYS A 232 -2.71 -0.49 -18.10
C LYS A 232 -3.68 -1.28 -17.25
N TRP A 233 -4.37 -0.57 -16.37
CA TRP A 233 -5.38 -1.12 -15.50
C TRP A 233 -6.79 -0.88 -16.03
N GLY A 234 -7.59 -1.93 -15.99
CA GLY A 234 -9.01 -1.93 -16.35
C GLY A 234 -9.89 -2.42 -15.21
N VAL A 235 -11.16 -2.04 -15.31
CA VAL A 235 -12.22 -2.43 -14.37
C VAL A 235 -13.36 -3.08 -15.15
N HIS A 236 -13.67 -4.33 -14.82
CA HIS A 236 -14.69 -5.14 -15.48
C HIS A 236 -15.85 -5.40 -14.51
N PHE A 237 -17.03 -4.89 -14.83
CA PHE A 237 -18.21 -5.03 -13.98
C PHE A 237 -19.11 -6.15 -14.50
N TYR A 238 -19.60 -6.99 -13.59
CA TYR A 238 -20.51 -8.09 -13.90
C TYR A 238 -21.73 -8.07 -12.97
N THR A 239 -22.90 -8.28 -13.56
CA THR A 239 -24.08 -8.79 -12.83
C THR A 239 -24.19 -10.29 -13.02
N VAL A 240 -24.80 -10.99 -12.07
CA VAL A 240 -25.10 -12.42 -12.16
C VAL A 240 -26.60 -12.61 -12.41
N ASP A 241 -26.96 -13.36 -13.45
CA ASP A 241 -28.35 -13.70 -13.74
C ASP A 241 -28.87 -14.89 -12.89
N ASP A 242 -30.15 -15.26 -13.06
CA ASP A 242 -30.77 -16.34 -12.29
C ASP A 242 -30.19 -17.75 -12.58
N GLU A 243 -29.41 -17.88 -13.65
CA GLU A 243 -28.69 -19.11 -14.06
C GLU A 243 -27.21 -19.09 -13.64
N ASP A 244 -26.82 -18.17 -12.77
CA ASP A 244 -25.44 -17.95 -12.31
C ASP A 244 -24.48 -17.54 -13.44
N ARG A 245 -24.99 -16.93 -14.52
CA ARG A 245 -24.15 -16.46 -15.63
C ARG A 245 -23.73 -15.01 -15.42
N PRO A 246 -22.44 -14.69 -15.63
CA PRO A 246 -21.97 -13.32 -15.59
C PRO A 246 -22.43 -12.57 -16.84
N VAL A 247 -22.95 -11.36 -16.64
CA VAL A 247 -23.32 -10.41 -17.68
C VAL A 247 -22.44 -9.17 -17.52
N ALA A 248 -21.49 -9.02 -18.43
CA ALA A 248 -20.54 -7.92 -18.42
C ALA A 248 -21.21 -6.58 -18.77
N ARG A 249 -20.77 -5.51 -18.12
CA ARG A 249 -21.09 -4.13 -18.50
C ARG A 249 -19.84 -3.27 -18.48
N ASP A 250 -19.72 -2.41 -19.48
CA ASP A 250 -18.55 -1.56 -19.65
C ASP A 250 -18.68 -0.29 -18.82
N LEU A 251 -17.99 -0.29 -17.67
CA LEU A 251 -17.91 0.86 -16.77
C LEU A 251 -17.03 1.99 -17.34
N ALA A 252 -16.07 1.66 -18.20
CA ALA A 252 -15.16 2.63 -18.80
C ALA A 252 -15.91 3.63 -19.67
N ASN A 253 -16.98 3.21 -20.36
CA ASN A 253 -17.84 4.11 -21.14
C ASN A 253 -18.47 5.24 -20.32
N LEU A 254 -18.64 5.07 -18.99
CA LEU A 254 -19.13 6.14 -18.12
C LEU A 254 -18.02 7.11 -17.69
N ILE A 255 -16.82 6.59 -17.45
CA ILE A 255 -15.74 7.33 -16.76
C ILE A 255 -14.76 7.94 -17.76
N VAL A 256 -14.32 7.19 -18.78
CA VAL A 256 -13.29 7.61 -19.74
C VAL A 256 -13.61 8.98 -20.38
N PRO A 257 -14.85 9.28 -20.81
CA PRO A 257 -15.17 10.61 -21.35
C PRO A 257 -14.93 11.76 -20.35
N LEU A 258 -15.06 11.50 -19.04
CA LEU A 258 -14.88 12.49 -17.98
C LEU A 258 -13.42 12.70 -17.57
N VAL A 259 -12.54 11.75 -17.92
CA VAL A 259 -11.10 11.78 -17.58
C VAL A 259 -10.18 11.80 -18.79
N ARG A 260 -10.71 11.93 -20.02
CA ARG A 260 -9.91 11.93 -21.25
C ARG A 260 -8.75 12.93 -21.21
N ASP A 261 -9.00 14.12 -20.65
CA ASP A 261 -8.02 15.20 -20.59
C ASP A 261 -7.31 15.27 -19.22
N PHE A 262 -7.46 14.22 -18.39
CA PHE A 262 -6.87 14.15 -17.05
C PHE A 262 -5.37 13.81 -17.06
N PRO A 263 -4.88 12.82 -17.84
CA PRO A 263 -3.46 12.58 -17.96
C PRO A 263 -2.76 13.72 -18.71
N GLN A 264 -1.64 14.20 -18.19
CA GLN A 264 -0.77 15.20 -18.82
C GLN A 264 0.50 14.50 -19.29
N CYS A 265 0.36 13.65 -20.29
CA CYS A 265 1.44 12.82 -20.80
C CYS A 265 1.88 13.27 -22.19
N ASP A 266 3.18 13.19 -22.44
CA ASP A 266 3.74 13.36 -23.78
C ASP A 266 3.56 12.06 -24.58
N GLY A 267 3.23 12.19 -25.88
CA GLY A 267 3.05 11.05 -26.80
C GLY A 267 1.62 10.84 -27.29
N ASP A 268 1.44 9.82 -28.13
CA ASP A 268 0.15 9.51 -28.76
C ASP A 268 -0.75 8.72 -27.80
N ALA A 269 -1.97 9.21 -27.60
CA ALA A 269 -3.08 8.59 -26.85
C ALA A 269 -2.81 8.31 -25.35
N PRO A 270 -2.79 9.35 -24.49
CA PRO A 270 -2.79 9.15 -23.05
C PRO A 270 -3.97 8.28 -22.61
N TYR A 271 -3.71 7.36 -21.69
CA TYR A 271 -4.75 6.53 -21.07
C TYR A 271 -4.84 6.83 -19.57
N THR A 272 -5.95 6.43 -18.97
CA THR A 272 -6.18 6.51 -17.53
C THR A 272 -6.44 5.11 -17.01
N ASN A 273 -5.73 4.74 -15.95
CA ASN A 273 -5.96 3.50 -15.24
C ASN A 273 -7.26 3.61 -14.45
N LEU A 274 -8.09 2.56 -14.49
CA LEU A 274 -9.33 2.50 -13.73
C LEU A 274 -9.30 1.29 -12.79
N GLY A 275 -9.82 1.48 -11.58
CA GLY A 275 -10.04 0.38 -10.64
C GLY A 275 -11.15 0.69 -9.65
N ALA A 276 -11.98 -0.33 -9.36
CA ALA A 276 -12.99 -0.25 -8.33
C ALA A 276 -12.36 -0.38 -6.94
N VAL A 277 -12.82 0.46 -6.02
CA VAL A 277 -12.26 0.59 -4.67
C VAL A 277 -13.21 0.02 -3.61
N ALA A 278 -14.51 0.27 -3.74
CA ALA A 278 -15.48 -0.18 -2.75
C ALA A 278 -16.91 -0.20 -3.28
N TRP A 279 -17.71 -1.13 -2.77
CA TRP A 279 -19.16 -1.07 -2.87
C TRP A 279 -19.72 -0.13 -1.79
N LEU A 280 -20.71 0.68 -2.17
CA LEU A 280 -21.37 1.65 -1.31
C LEU A 280 -22.89 1.43 -1.36
N ASN A 281 -23.61 1.99 -0.38
CA ASN A 281 -25.07 2.02 -0.35
C ASN A 281 -25.69 0.62 -0.60
N ASP A 282 -25.24 -0.36 0.17
CA ASP A 282 -25.66 -1.77 0.08
C ASP A 282 -25.52 -2.38 -1.32
N GLY A 283 -24.43 -2.06 -2.02
CA GLY A 283 -24.13 -2.60 -3.36
C GLY A 283 -24.80 -1.85 -4.51
N LYS A 284 -25.55 -0.77 -4.24
CA LYS A 284 -26.21 0.02 -5.29
C LYS A 284 -25.30 1.07 -5.92
N GLU A 285 -24.18 1.34 -5.27
CA GLU A 285 -23.18 2.29 -5.71
C GLU A 285 -21.79 1.66 -5.70
N LEU A 286 -20.93 2.16 -6.57
CA LEU A 286 -19.53 1.77 -6.66
C LEU A 286 -18.64 3.01 -6.58
N LEU A 287 -17.61 2.94 -5.74
CA LEU A 287 -16.51 3.89 -5.73
C LEU A 287 -15.43 3.39 -6.70
N VAL A 288 -15.10 4.20 -7.70
CA VAL A 288 -14.10 3.86 -8.72
C VAL A 288 -13.06 4.95 -8.77
N ALA A 289 -11.78 4.57 -8.74
CA ALA A 289 -10.66 5.48 -8.91
C ALA A 289 -10.19 5.47 -10.37
N ALA A 290 -9.77 6.66 -10.82
CA ALA A 290 -9.10 6.91 -12.08
C ALA A 290 -7.73 7.49 -11.76
N GLU A 291 -6.67 6.85 -12.24
CA GLU A 291 -5.29 7.19 -11.93
C GLU A 291 -4.53 7.48 -13.23
N VAL A 292 -3.74 8.56 -13.23
CA VAL A 292 -2.76 8.79 -14.28
C VAL A 292 -1.64 7.76 -14.13
N PRO A 293 -1.29 7.00 -15.17
CA PRO A 293 -0.24 5.99 -15.10
C PRO A 293 1.06 6.50 -14.48
N GLY A 294 1.66 5.68 -13.63
CA GLY A 294 2.91 5.94 -12.89
C GLY A 294 4.17 5.88 -13.75
N HIS A 295 4.18 6.48 -14.96
CA HIS A 295 5.32 6.41 -15.88
C HIS A 295 5.81 7.78 -16.33
N SER A 296 7.12 7.88 -16.60
CA SER A 296 7.84 9.14 -16.81
C SER A 296 7.33 10.06 -17.92
N PRO A 297 6.64 9.61 -18.99
CA PRO A 297 5.98 10.52 -19.93
C PRO A 297 4.89 11.42 -19.33
N CYS A 298 4.33 11.08 -18.16
CA CYS A 298 3.22 11.82 -17.55
C CYS A 298 3.71 12.79 -16.48
N ARG A 299 3.51 14.11 -16.72
CA ARG A 299 3.89 15.16 -15.75
C ARG A 299 3.13 15.09 -14.44
N ASN A 300 1.93 14.53 -14.47
CA ASN A 300 1.06 14.30 -13.32
C ASN A 300 0.85 12.81 -13.03
N MET A 301 1.89 11.98 -13.25
CA MET A 301 1.88 10.56 -12.90
C MET A 301 1.40 10.32 -11.46
N GLY A 302 0.59 9.28 -11.24
CA GLY A 302 -0.01 8.96 -9.94
C GLY A 302 -1.11 9.94 -9.49
N ALA A 303 -1.48 10.95 -10.29
CA ALA A 303 -2.62 11.79 -9.96
C ALA A 303 -3.92 10.96 -9.99
N VAL A 304 -4.76 11.13 -8.97
CA VAL A 304 -6.00 10.37 -8.80
C VAL A 304 -7.23 11.27 -8.84
N LYS A 305 -8.30 10.78 -9.45
CA LYS A 305 -9.69 11.20 -9.25
C LYS A 305 -10.52 9.98 -8.90
N ALA A 306 -11.65 10.18 -8.26
CA ALA A 306 -12.60 9.10 -8.01
C ALA A 306 -14.02 9.49 -8.43
N PHE A 307 -14.86 8.48 -8.55
CA PHE A 307 -16.23 8.59 -8.99
C PHE A 307 -17.10 7.72 -8.11
N ARG A 308 -18.24 8.26 -7.66
CA ARG A 308 -19.33 7.43 -7.17
C ARG A 308 -20.29 7.19 -8.31
N ILE A 309 -20.60 5.92 -8.55
CA ILE A 309 -21.42 5.50 -9.68
C ILE A 309 -22.61 4.74 -9.14
N SER A 310 -23.82 5.10 -9.58
CA SER A 310 -25.00 4.28 -9.38
C SER A 310 -24.96 3.13 -10.38
N VAL A 311 -24.83 1.89 -9.90
CA VAL A 311 -24.84 0.72 -10.78
C VAL A 311 -26.26 0.30 -11.20
N THR A 312 -27.27 0.79 -10.48
CA THR A 312 -28.68 0.58 -10.81
C THR A 312 -29.16 1.50 -11.93
N SER A 313 -28.81 2.79 -11.88
CA SER A 313 -29.17 3.77 -12.92
C SER A 313 -28.11 3.95 -14.01
N TRP A 314 -26.93 3.34 -13.82
CA TRP A 314 -25.77 3.41 -14.71
C TRP A 314 -25.30 4.85 -14.96
N LYS A 315 -25.14 5.62 -13.88
CA LYS A 315 -24.78 7.05 -13.91
C LYS A 315 -23.70 7.39 -12.90
N VAL A 316 -22.82 8.31 -13.26
CA VAL A 316 -21.92 8.97 -12.32
C VAL A 316 -22.74 9.92 -11.45
N ILE A 317 -22.70 9.69 -10.14
CA ILE A 317 -23.38 10.50 -9.12
C ILE A 317 -22.49 11.68 -8.69
N GLU A 318 -21.19 11.41 -8.49
CA GLU A 318 -20.25 12.37 -7.90
C GLU A 318 -18.86 12.18 -8.50
N GLN A 319 -18.16 13.29 -8.76
CA GLN A 319 -16.71 13.30 -9.02
C GLN A 319 -16.00 13.75 -7.74
N ILE A 320 -14.96 13.01 -7.35
CA ILE A 320 -14.27 13.14 -6.07
C ILE A 320 -12.79 13.46 -6.33
N SER A 321 -12.28 14.50 -5.68
CA SER A 321 -10.85 14.85 -5.74
C SER A 321 -10.00 13.88 -4.93
N ALA A 322 -8.71 13.73 -5.26
CA ALA A 322 -7.79 12.89 -4.49
C ALA A 322 -7.78 13.21 -2.98
N ALA A 323 -7.77 14.49 -2.61
CA ALA A 323 -7.78 14.91 -1.21
C ALA A 323 -9.06 14.47 -0.48
N LYS A 324 -10.22 14.58 -1.14
CA LYS A 324 -11.50 14.11 -0.59
C LYS A 324 -11.53 12.58 -0.54
N LEU A 325 -11.01 11.90 -1.56
CA LEU A 325 -10.90 10.44 -1.63
C LEU A 325 -10.12 9.90 -0.43
N ARG A 326 -8.88 10.36 -0.24
CA ARG A 326 -8.01 9.92 0.85
C ARG A 326 -8.61 10.22 2.22
N ARG A 327 -9.21 11.41 2.40
CA ARG A 327 -9.79 11.78 3.70
C ARG A 327 -11.01 10.95 4.06
N ASP A 328 -11.95 10.80 3.14
CA ASP A 328 -13.27 10.24 3.45
C ASP A 328 -13.32 8.71 3.26
N TRP A 329 -12.37 8.12 2.51
CA TRP A 329 -12.34 6.69 2.18
C TRP A 329 -11.00 5.99 2.46
N ALA A 330 -10.09 6.57 3.25
CA ALA A 330 -8.79 5.95 3.61
C ALA A 330 -8.90 4.46 3.96
N GLY A 331 -9.92 4.08 4.74
CA GLY A 331 -10.09 2.71 5.24
C GLY A 331 -10.47 1.66 4.20
N VAL A 332 -10.80 2.05 2.97
CA VAL A 332 -11.15 1.12 1.88
C VAL A 332 -10.18 1.19 0.70
N LEU A 333 -9.22 2.11 0.71
CA LEU A 333 -8.19 2.22 -0.32
C LEU A 333 -7.18 1.08 -0.20
N GLY A 334 -6.97 0.36 -1.30
CA GLY A 334 -5.85 -0.57 -1.40
C GLY A 334 -4.50 0.19 -1.44
N PRO A 335 -3.38 -0.51 -1.21
CA PRO A 335 -2.03 0.06 -1.20
C PRO A 335 -1.71 0.98 -2.38
N ARG A 336 -2.26 0.69 -3.57
CA ARG A 336 -2.05 1.50 -4.77
C ARG A 336 -2.50 2.95 -4.64
N LEU A 337 -3.51 3.24 -3.81
CA LEU A 337 -4.19 4.53 -3.75
C LEU A 337 -3.95 5.32 -2.45
N GLN A 338 -3.12 4.80 -1.54
CA GLN A 338 -2.87 5.42 -0.24
C GLN A 338 -1.88 6.60 -0.37
#